data_AF-A0A511ZQF2-F1
#
_entry.id   AF-A0A511ZQF2-F1
#
_cell.length_a   1.000
_cell.length_b   1.000
_cell.length_c   1.000
_cell.angle_alpha   90.00
_cell.angle_beta   90.00
_cell.angle_gamma   90.00
#
_symmetry.space_group_name_H-M   'P 1'
#
loop_
_entity.id
_entity.type
_entity.pdbx_description
1 polymer ?
#
loop_
_entity_poly.entity_id
_entity_poly.type
_entity_poly.pdbx_seq_one_letter_code
_entity_poly.pdbx_strand_id
1 'polypeptide(L)'
;MLQEQSNHGYGLIRDLEEKFKGFYSPSPGSVYPILQMLEDQELVNVTKEGRRKVYHLTDEGQTFLEENQDEDPFILRMNMLENVDIDEIQNLRSDIQGLFHEFFKVGRQVIENPQKKEQLQKLIEKVHTELLNISNDNEKSTDEK
;
A
#
# COMPACT_ATOMS: atom_id res chain seq x y z
N MET A 1 6.66 7.74 13.12
CA MET A 1 7.53 8.11 11.98
C MET A 1 7.82 9.60 11.97
N LEU A 2 6.96 10.48 11.44
CA LEU A 2 7.23 11.94 11.44
C LEU A 2 7.19 12.57 12.85
N GLN A 3 6.43 11.97 13.76
CA GLN A 3 6.47 12.27 15.20
C GLN A 3 7.84 11.95 15.84
N GLU A 4 8.57 10.96 15.29
CA GLU A 4 9.88 10.57 15.82
C GLU A 4 10.99 11.44 15.21
N GLN A 5 10.94 11.66 13.89
CA GLN A 5 11.90 12.50 13.18
C GLN A 5 11.36 13.02 11.84
N SER A 6 11.75 14.23 11.47
CA SER A 6 11.52 14.78 10.13
C SER A 6 12.20 13.92 9.06
N ASN A 7 11.55 13.73 7.90
CA ASN A 7 12.11 12.85 6.87
C ASN A 7 11.71 13.26 5.45
N HIS A 8 12.44 12.76 4.45
CA HIS A 8 12.10 12.87 3.04
C HIS A 8 11.03 11.84 2.66
N GLY A 9 10.26 12.11 1.60
CA GLY A 9 9.26 11.15 1.10
C GLY A 9 9.82 9.76 0.76
N TYR A 10 11.01 9.69 0.15
CA TYR A 10 11.69 8.40 -0.07
C TYR A 10 12.16 7.73 1.22
N GLY A 11 12.57 8.51 2.22
CA GLY A 11 12.92 7.99 3.54
C GLY A 11 11.70 7.37 4.21
N LEU A 12 10.55 8.05 4.17
CA LEU A 12 9.29 7.52 4.67
C LEU A 12 8.84 6.24 3.95
N ILE A 13 9.02 6.15 2.63
CA ILE A 13 8.75 4.91 1.88
C ILE A 13 9.63 3.76 2.39
N ARG A 14 10.93 4.01 2.57
CA ARG A 14 11.87 2.99 3.05
C ARG A 14 11.59 2.60 4.49
N ASP A 15 11.35 3.57 5.36
CA ASP A 15 11.06 3.31 6.77
C ASP A 15 9.72 2.58 6.92
N LEU A 16 8.73 2.85 6.05
CA LEU A 16 7.52 2.02 5.92
C LEU A 16 7.90 0.61 5.48
N GLU A 17 8.68 0.45 4.42
CA GLU A 17 9.14 -0.88 4.00
C GLU A 17 9.85 -1.66 5.12
N GLU A 18 10.74 -1.03 5.87
CA GLU A 18 11.46 -1.61 7.01
C GLU A 18 10.53 -1.95 8.18
N LYS A 19 9.58 -1.06 8.52
CA LYS A 19 8.59 -1.31 9.59
C LYS A 19 7.71 -2.50 9.26
N PHE A 20 7.41 -2.69 7.99
CA PHE A 20 6.75 -3.88 7.47
C PHE A 20 7.74 -5.02 7.18
N LYS A 21 8.99 -5.01 7.65
CA LYS A 21 10.01 -6.06 7.40
C LYS A 21 10.12 -6.49 5.92
N GLY A 22 9.91 -5.55 5.00
CA GLY A 22 9.87 -5.83 3.57
C GLY A 22 8.60 -6.53 3.09
N PHE A 23 7.54 -6.67 3.89
CA PHE A 23 6.22 -7.23 3.52
C PHE A 23 5.36 -6.25 2.72
N TYR A 24 5.53 -4.94 2.89
CA TYR A 24 4.85 -3.91 2.10
C TYR A 24 5.78 -2.73 1.83
N SER A 25 5.98 -2.39 0.56
CA SER A 25 6.69 -1.17 0.17
C SER A 25 5.72 -0.31 -0.65
N PRO A 26 5.24 0.81 -0.10
CA PRO A 26 4.32 1.68 -0.82
C PRO A 26 5.04 2.37 -1.97
N SER A 27 4.37 2.48 -3.11
CA SER A 27 4.94 3.18 -4.26
C SER A 27 5.05 4.69 -3.99
N PRO A 28 5.98 5.39 -4.65
CA PRO A 28 5.97 6.85 -4.73
C PRO A 28 4.58 7.41 -5.07
N GLY A 29 3.88 6.82 -6.04
CA GLY A 29 2.57 7.26 -6.50
C GLY A 29 1.45 7.15 -5.46
N SER A 30 1.61 6.32 -4.43
CA SER A 30 0.66 6.20 -3.32
C SER A 30 1.04 7.05 -2.12
N VAL A 31 2.32 7.32 -1.88
CA VAL A 31 2.79 8.10 -0.72
C VAL A 31 2.71 9.61 -0.94
N TYR A 32 3.17 10.10 -2.09
CA TYR A 32 3.26 11.55 -2.33
C TYR A 32 1.90 12.28 -2.30
N PRO A 33 0.78 11.72 -2.83
CA PRO A 33 -0.52 12.35 -2.68
C PRO A 33 -0.97 12.51 -1.22
N ILE A 34 -0.67 11.52 -0.37
CA ILE A 34 -1.00 11.59 1.06
C ILE A 34 -0.15 12.67 1.73
N LEU A 35 1.16 12.71 1.45
CA LEU A 35 2.04 13.75 1.97
C LEU A 35 1.61 15.16 1.54
N GLN A 36 1.08 15.30 0.32
CA GLN A 36 0.52 16.57 -0.15
C GLN A 36 -0.78 16.90 0.61
N MET A 37 -1.67 15.93 0.79
CA MET A 37 -2.90 16.14 1.56
C MET A 37 -2.60 16.56 3.01
N LEU A 38 -1.61 15.94 3.65
CA LEU A 38 -1.20 16.31 5.01
C LEU A 38 -0.58 17.72 5.06
N GLU A 39 0.15 18.12 4.01
CA GLU A 39 0.69 19.48 3.86
C GLU A 39 -0.46 20.50 3.68
N ASP A 40 -1.45 20.18 2.84
CA ASP A 40 -2.61 21.03 2.57
C ASP A 40 -3.53 21.17 3.80
N GLN A 41 -3.54 20.17 4.69
CA GLN A 41 -4.26 20.18 5.97
C GLN A 41 -3.44 20.81 7.11
N GLU A 42 -2.25 21.33 6.83
CA GLU A 42 -1.35 21.93 7.83
C GLU A 42 -0.91 20.97 8.94
N LEU A 43 -1.08 19.65 8.75
CA LEU A 43 -0.65 18.60 9.68
C LEU A 43 0.83 18.28 9.55
N VAL A 44 1.42 18.58 8.38
CA VAL A 44 2.86 18.56 8.16
C VAL A 44 3.28 19.84 7.46
N ASN A 45 4.48 20.32 7.76
CA ASN A 45 5.12 21.37 6.98
C ASN A 45 6.22 20.80 6.08
N VAL A 46 6.63 21.58 5.09
CA VAL A 46 7.70 21.19 4.17
C VAL A 46 8.80 22.23 4.13
N THR A 47 10.02 21.76 4.35
CA THR A 47 11.25 22.52 4.09
C THR A 47 11.99 21.93 2.90
N LYS A 48 12.86 22.72 2.28
CA LYS A 48 13.67 22.29 1.13
C LYS A 48 15.13 22.15 1.54
N GLU A 49 15.67 20.96 1.31
CA GLU A 49 17.11 20.70 1.34
C GLU A 49 17.60 20.46 -0.09
N GLY A 50 18.13 21.52 -0.70
CA GLY A 50 18.49 21.53 -2.12
C GLY A 50 17.25 21.29 -2.99
N ARG A 51 17.17 20.10 -3.63
CA ARG A 51 16.05 19.70 -4.49
C ARG A 51 15.02 18.79 -3.79
N ARG A 52 15.26 18.39 -2.54
CA ARG A 52 14.42 17.42 -1.82
C ARG A 52 13.49 18.15 -0.85
N LYS A 53 12.23 17.72 -0.79
CA LYS A 53 11.29 18.10 0.27
C LYS A 53 11.63 17.30 1.54
N VAL A 54 11.68 17.96 2.70
CA VAL A 54 11.72 17.35 4.04
C VAL A 54 10.41 17.69 4.71
N TYR A 55 9.71 16.68 5.19
CA TYR A 55 8.43 16.81 5.88
C TYR A 55 8.67 16.83 7.39
N HIS A 56 8.02 17.75 8.08
CA HIS A 56 8.03 17.84 9.54
C HIS A 56 6.60 17.83 10.06
N LEU A 57 6.38 17.17 11.19
CA LEU A 57 5.10 17.24 11.88
C LEU A 57 4.89 18.65 12.44
N THR A 58 3.67 19.19 12.34
CA THR A 58 3.28 20.45 12.99
C THR A 58 2.69 20.19 14.37
N ASP A 59 2.45 21.26 15.13
CA ASP A 59 1.77 21.15 16.43
C ASP A 59 0.32 20.65 16.23
N GLU A 60 -0.36 21.11 15.18
CA GLU A 60 -1.69 20.63 14.77
C GLU A 60 -1.65 19.14 14.38
N GLY A 61 -0.61 18.71 13.67
CA GLY A 61 -0.37 17.29 13.35
C GLY A 61 -0.16 16.44 14.59
N GLN A 62 0.53 16.96 15.61
CA GLN A 62 0.73 16.27 16.89
C GLN A 62 -0.59 16.09 17.64
N THR A 63 -1.41 17.14 17.74
CA THR A 63 -2.75 17.05 18.35
C THR A 63 -3.66 16.07 17.60
N PHE A 64 -3.64 16.11 16.27
CA PHE A 64 -4.41 15.17 15.44
C PHE A 64 -4.05 13.71 15.73
N LEU A 65 -2.76 13.40 15.90
CA LEU A 65 -2.34 12.04 16.25
C LEU A 65 -2.84 11.63 17.64
N GLU A 66 -2.75 12.51 18.64
CA GLU A 66 -3.20 12.24 20.00
C GLU A 66 -4.71 11.97 20.08
N GLU A 67 -5.51 12.67 19.29
CA GLU A 67 -6.97 12.49 19.24
C GLU A 67 -7.42 11.22 18.51
N ASN A 68 -6.56 10.64 17.65
CA ASN A 68 -6.92 9.52 16.75
C ASN A 68 -6.14 8.22 17.03
N GLN A 69 -5.45 8.10 18.17
CA GLN A 69 -4.60 6.93 18.48
C GLN A 69 -5.37 5.60 18.51
N ASP A 70 -6.64 5.62 18.90
CA ASP A 70 -7.46 4.41 19.08
C ASP A 70 -8.19 3.96 17.80
N GLU A 71 -8.19 4.76 16.73
CA GLU A 71 -8.88 4.47 15.46
C GLU A 71 -7.93 4.30 14.27
N ASP A 72 -6.61 4.13 14.49
CA ASP A 72 -5.65 4.02 13.38
C ASP A 72 -5.83 2.69 12.60
N PRO A 73 -6.36 2.70 11.36
CA PRO A 73 -6.55 1.50 10.55
C PRO A 73 -5.22 0.80 10.23
N PHE A 74 -4.11 1.55 10.28
CA PHE A 74 -2.76 1.02 10.12
C PHE A 74 -2.37 0.11 11.30
N ILE A 75 -2.65 0.53 12.53
CA ILE A 75 -2.36 -0.25 13.74
C ILE A 75 -3.21 -1.51 13.77
N LEU A 76 -4.51 -1.41 13.44
CA LEU A 76 -5.39 -2.57 13.28
C LEU A 76 -4.84 -3.57 12.25
N ARG A 77 -4.33 -3.06 11.11
CA ARG A 77 -3.75 -3.90 10.05
C ARG A 77 -2.38 -4.48 10.42
N MET A 78 -1.60 -3.83 11.28
CA MET A 78 -0.36 -4.39 11.83
C MET A 78 -0.62 -5.47 12.87
N ASN A 79 -1.58 -5.27 13.78
CA ASN A 79 -1.94 -6.27 14.78
C ASN A 79 -2.47 -7.56 14.13
N MET A 80 -3.13 -7.44 12.97
CA MET A 80 -3.55 -8.57 12.15
C MET A 80 -2.37 -9.39 11.56
N LEU A 81 -1.19 -8.77 11.41
CA LEU A 81 0.02 -9.42 10.88
C LEU A 81 0.94 -9.99 11.97
N GLU A 82 0.72 -9.66 13.26
CA GLU A 82 1.57 -10.13 14.36
C GLU A 82 1.57 -11.65 14.56
N ASN A 83 0.51 -12.34 14.12
CA ASN A 83 0.35 -13.79 14.29
C ASN A 83 0.52 -14.60 12.99
N VAL A 84 0.95 -13.98 11.89
CA VAL A 84 1.03 -14.68 10.60
C VAL A 84 2.42 -15.23 10.35
N ASP A 85 2.48 -16.45 9.79
CA ASP A 85 3.72 -17.07 9.34
C ASP A 85 4.41 -16.17 8.31
N ILE A 86 5.59 -15.70 8.70
CA ILE A 86 6.41 -14.73 7.97
C ILE A 86 6.85 -15.30 6.62
N ASP A 87 7.14 -16.60 6.55
CA ASP A 87 7.63 -17.23 5.33
C ASP A 87 6.48 -17.46 4.34
N GLU A 88 5.29 -17.80 4.83
CA GLU A 88 4.10 -17.99 4.00
C GLU A 88 3.64 -16.67 3.33
N ILE A 89 3.64 -15.57 4.08
CA ILE A 89 3.32 -14.23 3.52
C ILE A 89 4.40 -13.78 2.52
N GLN A 90 5.69 -14.04 2.77
CA GLN A 90 6.75 -13.65 1.84
C GLN A 90 6.62 -14.37 0.50
N ASN A 91 6.32 -15.66 0.52
CA ASN A 91 6.10 -16.44 -0.70
C ASN A 91 4.88 -15.92 -1.47
N LEU A 92 3.75 -15.70 -0.79
CA LEU A 92 2.55 -15.13 -1.40
C LEU A 92 2.82 -13.74 -2.02
N ARG A 93 3.62 -12.90 -1.36
CA ARG A 93 4.02 -11.59 -1.89
C ARG A 93 4.86 -11.74 -3.16
N SER A 94 5.86 -12.62 -3.14
CA SER A 94 6.71 -12.87 -4.31
C SER A 94 5.87 -13.29 -5.51
N ASP A 95 4.87 -14.14 -5.29
CA ASP A 95 3.95 -14.59 -6.33
C ASP A 95 3.10 -13.45 -6.87
N ILE A 96 2.51 -12.61 -5.99
CA ILE A 96 1.74 -11.43 -6.39
C ILE A 96 2.60 -10.43 -7.18
N GLN A 97 3.84 -10.17 -6.76
CA GLN A 97 4.76 -9.29 -7.46
C GLN A 97 5.13 -9.83 -8.85
N GLY A 98 5.39 -11.13 -8.96
CA GLY A 98 5.62 -11.80 -10.24
C GLY A 98 4.41 -11.68 -11.18
N LEU A 99 3.20 -11.86 -10.66
CA LEU A 99 1.96 -11.70 -11.41
C LEU A 99 1.79 -10.27 -11.95
N PHE A 100 2.02 -9.25 -11.11
CA PHE A 100 1.97 -7.85 -11.56
C PHE A 100 3.01 -7.53 -12.62
N HIS A 101 4.24 -8.04 -12.47
CA HIS A 101 5.31 -7.84 -13.44
C HIS A 101 4.91 -8.35 -14.83
N GLU A 102 4.42 -9.59 -14.91
CA GLU A 102 3.98 -10.17 -16.19
C GLU A 102 2.74 -9.47 -16.74
N PHE A 103 1.79 -9.07 -15.89
CA PHE A 103 0.63 -8.29 -16.29
C PHE A 103 1.02 -6.99 -16.99
N PHE A 104 1.91 -6.18 -16.41
CA PHE A 104 2.35 -4.91 -17.00
C PHE A 104 3.20 -5.11 -18.26
N LYS A 105 4.00 -6.16 -18.31
CA LYS A 105 4.77 -6.53 -19.50
C LYS A 105 3.86 -6.85 -20.69
N VAL A 106 2.78 -7.60 -20.48
CA VAL A 106 1.74 -7.84 -21.50
C VAL A 106 0.96 -6.56 -21.79
N GLY A 107 0.65 -5.76 -20.77
CA GLY A 107 0.00 -4.45 -20.86
C GLY A 107 0.69 -3.47 -21.82
N ARG A 108 2.02 -3.47 -21.86
CA ARG A 108 2.77 -2.65 -22.83
C ARG A 108 2.68 -3.17 -24.27
N GLN A 109 2.51 -4.49 -24.45
CA GLN A 109 2.45 -5.13 -25.77
C GLN A 109 1.07 -5.07 -26.42
N VAL A 110 0.01 -4.82 -25.64
CA VAL A 110 -1.37 -4.72 -26.15
C VAL A 110 -1.67 -3.39 -26.83
N ILE A 111 -0.85 -2.35 -26.59
CA ILE A 111 -0.99 -1.05 -27.27
C ILE A 111 -0.86 -1.20 -28.79
N GLU A 112 -0.01 -2.14 -29.24
CA GLU A 112 0.31 -2.36 -30.66
C GLU A 112 -0.27 -3.66 -31.22
N ASN A 113 -0.97 -4.47 -30.40
CA ASN A 113 -1.46 -5.79 -30.80
C ASN A 113 -2.91 -6.04 -30.34
N PRO A 114 -3.90 -5.92 -31.27
CA PRO A 114 -5.31 -6.14 -30.98
C PRO A 114 -5.66 -7.54 -30.45
N GLN A 115 -4.95 -8.58 -30.89
CA GLN A 115 -5.19 -9.95 -30.42
C GLN A 115 -4.76 -10.12 -28.97
N LYS A 116 -3.59 -9.60 -28.61
CA LYS A 116 -3.13 -9.62 -27.21
C LYS A 116 -4.07 -8.82 -26.30
N LYS A 117 -4.67 -7.73 -26.82
CA LYS A 117 -5.64 -6.91 -26.07
C LYS A 117 -6.85 -7.75 -25.67
N GLU A 118 -7.44 -8.46 -26.62
CA GLU A 118 -8.58 -9.34 -26.36
C GLU A 118 -8.23 -10.47 -25.38
N GLN A 119 -7.04 -11.06 -25.51
CA GLN A 119 -6.54 -12.09 -24.58
C GLN A 119 -6.37 -11.56 -23.15
N LEU A 120 -5.79 -10.37 -22.98
CA LEU A 120 -5.62 -9.75 -21.68
C LEU A 120 -6.96 -9.39 -21.05
N GLN A 121 -7.92 -8.89 -21.83
CA GLN A 121 -9.27 -8.58 -21.35
C GLN A 121 -9.99 -9.82 -20.83
N LYS A 122 -9.97 -10.93 -21.57
CA LYS A 122 -10.56 -12.20 -21.12
C LYS A 122 -9.91 -12.74 -19.84
N LEU A 123 -8.59 -12.57 -19.71
CA LEU A 123 -7.87 -12.96 -18.49
C LEU A 123 -8.32 -12.12 -17.29
N ILE A 124 -8.44 -10.80 -17.46
CA ILE A 124 -8.92 -9.90 -16.40
C ILE A 124 -10.32 -10.28 -15.94
N GLU A 125 -11.25 -10.53 -16.86
CA GLU A 125 -12.62 -10.95 -16.53
C GLU A 125 -12.65 -12.25 -15.75
N LYS A 126 -11.83 -13.23 -16.15
CA LYS A 126 -11.72 -14.51 -15.47
C LYS A 126 -11.17 -14.35 -14.04
N VAL A 127 -10.06 -13.62 -13.87
CA VAL A 127 -9.45 -13.36 -12.57
C VAL A 127 -10.43 -12.62 -11.64
N HIS A 128 -11.13 -11.61 -12.16
CA HIS A 128 -12.14 -10.89 -11.38
C HIS A 128 -13.26 -11.81 -10.88
N THR A 129 -13.73 -12.72 -11.73
CA THR A 129 -14.77 -13.71 -11.36
C THR A 129 -14.26 -14.67 -10.28
N GLU A 130 -13.04 -15.19 -10.43
CA GLU A 130 -12.44 -16.10 -9.44
C GLU A 130 -12.20 -15.40 -8.09
N LEU A 131 -11.76 -14.14 -8.10
CA LEU A 131 -11.57 -13.36 -6.87
C LEU A 131 -12.89 -13.09 -6.14
N LEU A 132 -13.98 -12.79 -6.87
CA LEU A 132 -15.30 -12.64 -6.27
C LEU A 132 -15.78 -13.93 -5.60
N ASN A 133 -15.52 -15.09 -6.21
CA ASN A 133 -15.90 -16.38 -5.63
C ASN A 133 -15.13 -16.67 -4.33
N ILE A 134 -13.82 -16.41 -4.31
CA ILE A 134 -12.98 -16.56 -3.11
C ILE A 134 -13.46 -15.63 -1.99
N SER A 135 -13.86 -14.39 -2.32
CA SER A 135 -14.37 -13.44 -1.34
C SER A 135 -15.72 -13.88 -0.75
N ASN A 136 -16.60 -14.47 -1.56
CA ASN A 136 -17.93 -14.91 -1.15
C ASN A 136 -17.95 -16.25 -0.39
N ASP A 137 -16.97 -17.13 -0.60
CA ASP A 137 -16.86 -18.40 0.14
C ASP A 137 -16.53 -18.18 1.63
N ASN A 138 -15.91 -17.05 1.98
CA ASN A 138 -15.62 -16.67 3.37
C ASN A 138 -16.86 -16.23 4.17
N GLU A 139 -17.99 -15.92 3.53
CA GLU A 139 -19.24 -15.56 4.23
C GLU A 139 -20.10 -16.76 4.63
N LYS A 140 -19.84 -17.97 4.10
CA LYS A 140 -20.66 -19.18 4.37
C LYS A 140 -20.16 -20.06 5.53
N SER A 141 -19.04 -19.72 6.16
CA SER A 141 -18.42 -20.54 7.23
C SER A 141 -18.83 -20.13 8.66
N THR A 142 -19.65 -19.09 8.85
CA THR A 142 -20.00 -18.59 10.21
C THR A 142 -21.34 -19.06 10.77
N ASP A 143 -22.17 -19.75 9.97
CA ASP A 143 -23.45 -20.31 10.42
C ASP A 143 -23.39 -21.84 10.49
N GLU A 144 -22.65 -22.39 11.45
CA GLU A 144 -22.94 -23.72 12.02
C GLU A 144 -22.27 -23.84 13.40
N LYS A 145 -23.02 -23.47 14.44
CA LYS A 145 -22.78 -23.85 15.83
C LYS A 145 -24.09 -24.27 16.47
#